data_AF-A0A971PFW0-F1
#
_entry.id   AF-A0A971PFW0-F1
#
_cell.length_a   1.000
_cell.length_b   1.000
_cell.length_c   1.000
_cell.angle_alpha   90.00
_cell.angle_beta   90.00
_cell.angle_gamma   90.00
#
_symmetry.space_group_name_H-M   'P 1'
#
loop_
_entity.id
_entity.type
_entity.pdbx_description
1 polymer ?
#
loop_
_entity_poly.entity_id
_entity_poly.type
_entity_poly.pdbx_seq_one_letter_code
_entity_poly.pdbx_strand_id
1 'polypeptide(L)' 'MRYSKWIVALVVLLNAVFTGAVLYVFLKTGSEPITLIGCWFAFTTGELWLLSGITKAKVKVKQGGD' A
#
# COMPACT_ATOMS: atom_id res chain seq x y z
N MET A 1 8.45 11.38 -15.70
CA MET A 1 7.90 10.13 -15.12
C MET A 1 8.89 9.01 -15.34
N ARG A 2 9.75 8.69 -14.37
CA ARG A 2 10.55 7.45 -14.44
C ARG A 2 10.53 6.82 -13.06
N TYR A 3 9.42 6.15 -12.75
CA TYR A 3 9.43 5.19 -11.66
C TYR A 3 10.55 4.21 -11.97
N SER A 4 11.52 4.14 -11.06
CA SER A 4 12.65 3.24 -11.22
C SER A 4 12.06 1.83 -11.32
N LYS A 5 12.30 1.11 -12.43
CA LYS A 5 11.76 -0.24 -12.66
C LYS A 5 12.02 -1.17 -11.46
N TRP A 6 13.10 -0.89 -10.72
CA TRP A 6 13.44 -1.46 -9.43
C TRP A 6 12.38 -1.31 -8.34
N ILE A 7 11.82 -0.12 -8.15
CA ILE A 7 10.74 0.11 -7.16
C ILE A 7 9.50 -0.71 -7.55
N VAL A 8 9.19 -0.75 -8.85
CA VAL A 8 8.03 -1.51 -9.34
C VAL A 8 8.23 -3.00 -9.10
N ALA A 9 9.42 -3.53 -9.41
CA ALA A 9 9.77 -4.92 -9.14
C ALA A 9 9.73 -5.26 -7.64
N LEU A 10 10.25 -4.36 -6.78
CA LEU A 10 10.20 -4.52 -5.32
C LEU A 10 8.76 -4.61 -4.82
N VAL A 11 7.87 -3.72 -5.28
CA VAL A 11 6.45 -3.72 -4.88
C VAL A 11 5.75 -5.00 -5.29
N VAL A 12 6.01 -5.49 -6.51
CA VAL A 12 5.44 -6.76 -6.99
C VAL A 12 5.96 -7.95 -6.17
N LEU A 13 7.26 -8.01 -5.92
CA LEU A 13 7.88 -9.06 -5.10
C LEU A 13 7.28 -9.07 -3.68
N LEU A 14 7.16 -7.89 -3.07
CA LEU A 14 6.63 -7.73 -1.72
C LEU A 14 5.18 -8.22 -1.62
N ASN A 15 4.34 -7.92 -2.61
CA ASN A 15 2.97 -8.43 -2.67
C ASN A 15 2.91 -9.95 -2.87
N ALA A 16 3.76 -10.51 -3.74
CA ALA A 16 3.82 -11.95 -3.96
C ALA A 16 4.24 -12.72 -2.69
N VAL A 17 5.23 -12.21 -1.97
CA VAL A 17 5.67 -12.76 -0.67
C VAL A 17 4.55 -12.66 0.37
N PHE A 18 3.85 -11.52 0.42
CA PHE A 18 2.72 -11.34 1.33
C PHE A 18 1.61 -12.36 1.09
N THR A 19 1.21 -12.58 -0.17
CA THR A 19 0.23 -13.61 -0.52
C THR A 19 0.70 -15.01 -0.10
N GLY A 20 1.98 -15.35 -0.34
CA GLY A 20 2.56 -16.62 0.11
C GLY A 20 2.51 -16.80 1.63
N ALA A 21 2.80 -15.74 2.39
CA ALA A 21 2.72 -15.75 3.84
C ALA A 21 1.29 -15.94 4.35
N VAL A 22 0.30 -15.28 3.72
CA VAL A 22 -1.13 -15.46 4.06
C VAL A 22 -1.57 -16.90 3.82
N LEU A 23 -1.21 -17.50 2.68
CA LEU A 23 -1.51 -18.90 2.38
C LEU A 23 -0.82 -19.86 3.37
N TYR A 24 0.42 -19.57 3.77
CA TYR A 24 1.12 -20.37 4.78
C TYR A 24 0.44 -20.31 6.16
N VAL A 25 0.05 -19.11 6.61
CA VAL A 25 -0.66 -18.92 7.88
C VAL A 25 -2.03 -19.60 7.83
N PHE A 26 -2.72 -19.52 6.69
CA PHE A 26 -3.99 -20.21 6.48
C PHE A 26 -3.84 -21.73 6.59
N LEU A 27 -2.84 -22.31 5.91
CA LEU A 27 -2.53 -23.74 6.00
C LEU A 27 -2.24 -24.20 7.44
N LYS A 28 -1.65 -23.34 8.26
CA LYS A 28 -1.22 -23.68 9.62
C LYS A 28 -2.30 -23.47 10.69
N THR A 29 -3.18 -22.50 10.47
CA THR A 29 -4.19 -22.08 11.46
C THR A 29 -5.59 -22.62 11.13
N GLY A 30 -5.86 -22.95 9.85
CA GLY A 30 -7.19 -23.32 9.37
C GLY A 30 -8.20 -22.17 9.32
N SER A 31 -7.79 -20.98 9.78
CA SER A 31 -8.58 -19.75 9.81
C SER A 31 -7.87 -18.65 9.01
N GLU A 32 -8.66 -17.84 8.31
CA GLU A 32 -8.16 -16.73 7.50
C GLU A 32 -7.56 -15.64 8.41
N PRO A 33 -6.31 -15.19 8.17
CA PRO A 33 -5.66 -14.16 8.97
C PRO A 33 -6.14 -12.75 8.57
N ILE A 34 -7.43 -12.47 8.76
CA ILE A 34 -8.11 -11.21 8.43
C ILE A 34 -7.42 -9.97 9.01
N THR A 35 -6.89 -10.04 10.24
CA THR A 35 -6.15 -8.92 10.85
C THR A 35 -4.85 -8.61 10.11
N LEU A 36 -4.10 -9.64 9.69
CA LEU A 36 -2.83 -9.48 8.97
C LEU A 36 -3.06 -8.86 7.59
N ILE A 37 -4.12 -9.30 6.92
CA ILE A 37 -4.58 -8.77 5.63
C ILE A 37 -5.00 -7.31 5.78
N GLY A 38 -5.84 -7.01 6.76
CA GLY A 38 -6.32 -5.65 7.04
C GLY A 38 -5.17 -4.68 7.34
N CYS A 39 -4.24 -5.05 8.23
CA CYS A 39 -3.08 -4.22 8.55
C CYS A 39 -2.17 -3.99 7.34
N TRP A 40 -1.94 -5.00 6.51
CA TRP A 40 -1.10 -4.87 5.32
C TRP A 40 -1.68 -3.88 4.32
N PHE A 41 -2.96 -4.04 3.96
CA PHE A 41 -3.62 -3.14 3.02
C PHE A 41 -3.82 -1.73 3.60
N ALA A 42 -4.09 -1.60 4.89
CA ALA A 42 -4.15 -0.31 5.57
C ALA A 42 -2.80 0.42 5.52
N PHE A 43 -1.69 -0.30 5.69
CA PHE A 43 -0.35 0.25 5.58
C PHE A 43 -0.03 0.67 4.14
N THR A 44 -0.12 -0.25 3.17
CA THR A 44 0.27 0.04 1.77
C THR A 44 -0.66 1.05 1.07
N THR A 45 -1.92 1.13 1.47
CA THR A 45 -2.91 2.04 0.85
C THR A 45 -3.06 3.34 1.64
N GLY A 46 -2.94 3.29 2.96
CA GLY A 46 -3.16 4.44 3.85
C GLY A 46 -2.12 5.53 3.66
N GLU A 47 -0.83 5.18 3.55
CA GLU A 47 0.25 6.15 3.37
C GLU A 47 0.10 6.94 2.05
N LEU A 48 -0.35 6.27 0.98
CA LEU A 48 -0.61 6.90 -0.31
C LEU A 48 -1.83 7.83 -0.27
N TRP A 49 -2.88 7.45 0.45
CA TRP A 49 -4.07 8.29 0.64
C TRP A 49 -3.76 9.56 1.45
N LEU A 50 -2.91 9.43 2.48
CA LEU A 50 -2.45 10.55 3.29
C LEU A 50 -1.61 11.55 2.47
N LEU A 51 -0.65 11.06 1.69
CA LEU A 51 0.19 11.90 0.82
C LEU A 51 -0.60 12.55 -0.31
N SER A 52 -1.56 11.84 -0.90
CA SER A 52 -2.44 12.40 -1.94
C SER A 52 -3.40 13.45 -1.37
N GLY A 53 -3.86 13.31 -0.13
CA GLY A 53 -4.61 14.34 0.61
C GLY A 53 -3.79 15.63 0.80
N ILE A 54 -2.56 15.51 1.30
CA ILE A 54 -1.66 16.66 1.49
C ILE A 54 -1.31 17.34 0.16
N THR A 55 -1.10 16.55 -0.89
CA THR A 55 -0.83 17.07 -2.24
C THR A 55 -2.03 17.82 -2.80
N LYS A 56 -3.25 17.29 -2.66
CA LYS A 56 -4.49 17.98 -3.05
C LYS A 56 -4.66 19.30 -2.29
N ALA A 57 -4.41 19.30 -0.98
CA ALA A 57 -4.49 20.51 -0.16
C ALA A 57 -3.48 21.59 -0.62
N LYS A 58 -2.22 21.20 -0.86
CA LYS A 58 -1.18 22.10 -1.38
C LYS A 58 -1.51 22.65 -2.78
N VAL A 59 -1.99 21.81 -3.70
CA VAL A 59 -2.37 22.25 -5.05
C VAL A 59 -3.53 23.25 -4.98
N LYS A 60 -4.52 23.01 -4.12
CA LYS A 60 -5.66 23.90 -3.93
C LYS A 60 -5.26 25.27 -3.37
N VAL A 61 -4.36 25.31 -2.37
CA VAL A 61 -3.79 26.57 -1.84
C VAL A 61 -3.02 27.35 -2.92
N LYS A 62 -2.32 26.64 -3.81
CA LYS A 62 -1.54 27.28 -4.89
C LYS A 62 -2.40 27.82 -6.04
N GLN A 63 -3.63 27.34 -6.18
CA GLN A 63 -4.57 27.74 -7.23
C GLN A 63 -5.56 28.83 -6.79
N GLY A 64 -5.74 29.04 -5.48
CA GLY A 64 -6.67 30.04 -4.91
C GLY A 64 -6.00 31.29 -4.36
N GLY A 65 -4.82 31.66 -4.91
CA GLY A 65 -4.22 32.97 -4.63
C GLY A 65 -4.76 34.03 -5.59
N ASP A 66 -6.01 34.43 -5.34
CA ASP A 66 -6.55 35.76 -5.67
C ASP A 66 -6.89 36.46 -4.34
#